data_AF-A0A2E1ID54-F1
#
_entry.id   AF-A0A2E1ID54-F1
#
_cell.length_a   1.000
_cell.length_b   1.000
_cell.length_c   1.000
_cell.angle_alpha   90.00
_cell.angle_beta   90.00
_cell.angle_gamma   90.00
#
_symmetry.space_group_name_H-M   'P 1'
#
loop_
_entity.id
_entity.type
_entity.pdbx_description
1 polymer ?
#
loop_
_entity_poly.entity_id
_entity_poly.type
_entity_poly.pdbx_seq_one_letter_code
_entity_poly.pdbx_strand_id
1 'polypeptide(L)'
;MAGLASFTSISDCKRPIFGSTCGCDELNFRWPSAFFTRRPLGQVVTSARLKVDINEQNQPDSPAVPEQPAADGSLGQAEPQPAPEAPAGELAPVACRIPEVEAPIEPEPVEERRGFIKFLCVAIGGLVSALPFGAGIWAYLNPLTREKSSSGDGFIRVTTLDAIPANGIPAKFSVIADKEDAWNKFKGISIGAVYLRKVDGKVKALHTVCPHLGCFIDYRAGKNDFYCPCHNSNFKLNGDILSGVSPRAMDPLEIEVRNTSEVWVKFQNFQPGHDHPVPVS
;
A
#
# COMPACT_ATOMS: atom_id res chain seq x y z
N MET A 1 -25.70 77.49 -1.22
CA MET A 1 -26.68 76.56 -0.61
C MET A 1 -25.89 75.46 0.07
N ALA A 2 -26.21 75.22 1.37
CA ALA A 2 -25.93 74.07 2.26
C ALA A 2 -24.61 73.28 2.13
N GLY A 3 -23.87 72.95 3.20
CA GLY A 3 -24.11 73.08 4.63
C GLY A 3 -22.86 72.65 5.41
N LEU A 4 -22.60 73.34 6.52
CA LEU A 4 -21.53 73.06 7.49
C LEU A 4 -22.03 72.03 8.51
N ALA A 5 -21.26 70.96 8.74
CA ALA A 5 -21.48 70.04 9.85
C ALA A 5 -20.73 70.54 11.09
N SER A 6 -21.47 70.71 12.20
CA SER A 6 -20.91 71.03 13.52
C SER A 6 -20.53 69.77 14.29
N PHE A 7 -19.41 69.87 15.01
CA PHE A 7 -18.98 68.95 16.06
C PHE A 7 -19.78 69.15 17.35
N THR A 8 -20.09 68.06 18.05
CA THR A 8 -20.19 68.07 19.53
C THR A 8 -19.72 66.74 20.11
N SER A 9 -18.74 66.86 21.00
CA SER A 9 -18.20 65.88 21.96
C SER A 9 -19.19 65.64 23.11
N ILE A 10 -19.13 64.45 23.75
CA ILE A 10 -19.47 64.13 25.16
C ILE A 10 -19.02 62.66 25.35
N SER A 11 -17.85 62.35 25.91
CA SER A 11 -17.48 62.18 27.34
C SER A 11 -18.44 61.36 28.23
N ASP A 12 -17.83 60.39 28.92
CA ASP A 12 -18.26 59.70 30.14
C ASP A 12 -19.36 58.62 30.08
N CYS A 13 -18.95 57.36 30.25
CA CYS A 13 -19.79 56.37 30.90
C CYS A 13 -18.99 55.60 31.95
N LYS A 14 -19.29 55.94 33.21
CA LYS A 14 -18.77 55.40 34.47
C LYS A 14 -19.42 54.04 34.77
N ARG A 15 -18.64 53.11 35.31
CA ARG A 15 -19.07 51.78 35.80
C ARG A 15 -19.96 51.90 37.05
N PRO A 16 -20.80 50.89 37.32
CA PRO A 16 -20.79 50.19 38.62
C PRO A 16 -20.78 48.65 38.40
N ILE A 17 -19.93 47.80 39.00
CA ILE A 17 -19.73 47.31 40.38
C ILE A 17 -20.99 46.81 41.15
N PHE A 18 -20.90 45.52 41.53
CA PHE A 18 -21.65 44.69 42.49
C PHE A 18 -23.06 44.22 42.12
N GLY A 19 -23.25 42.89 42.21
CA GLY A 19 -24.49 42.20 41.90
C GLY A 19 -25.16 41.56 43.09
N SER A 20 -26.35 41.01 42.83
CA SER A 20 -26.98 39.92 43.57
C SER A 20 -28.25 39.44 42.85
N THR A 21 -28.22 38.14 42.52
CA THR A 21 -29.30 37.13 42.61
C THR A 21 -30.57 37.18 41.75
N CYS A 22 -30.68 36.11 40.96
CA CYS A 22 -31.80 35.16 40.78
C CYS A 22 -33.16 35.61 40.26
N GLY A 23 -33.67 34.84 39.28
CA GLY A 23 -35.10 34.62 39.10
C GLY A 23 -35.49 34.40 37.64
N CYS A 24 -35.63 33.14 37.24
CA CYS A 24 -36.19 32.68 35.97
C CYS A 24 -37.60 33.23 35.75
N ASP A 25 -37.94 33.55 34.50
CA ASP A 25 -39.27 33.26 33.95
C ASP A 25 -39.18 33.17 32.41
N GLU A 26 -39.60 32.01 31.91
CA GLU A 26 -39.96 31.78 30.51
C GLU A 26 -41.03 32.77 30.08
N LEU A 27 -41.03 33.19 28.82
CA LEU A 27 -42.23 33.33 27.97
C LEU A 27 -41.84 33.77 26.56
N ASN A 28 -41.75 32.78 25.67
CA ASN A 28 -42.51 32.69 24.42
C ASN A 28 -42.79 34.00 23.65
N PHE A 29 -42.07 34.27 22.56
CA PHE A 29 -42.54 35.20 21.51
C PHE A 29 -42.18 34.75 20.07
N ARG A 30 -43.19 34.10 19.49
CA ARG A 30 -43.71 34.12 18.11
C ARG A 30 -43.00 35.03 17.10
N TRP A 31 -42.49 34.43 16.02
CA TRP A 31 -42.11 35.13 14.77
C TRP A 31 -43.19 34.92 13.69
N PRO A 32 -43.47 35.92 12.84
CA PRO A 32 -44.61 35.92 11.92
C PRO A 32 -44.36 35.17 10.61
N SER A 33 -45.47 34.74 10.03
CA SER A 33 -45.63 33.93 8.84
C SER A 33 -45.56 34.75 7.53
N ALA A 34 -45.11 34.03 6.50
CA ALA A 34 -45.47 34.14 5.08
C ALA A 34 -44.86 35.28 4.25
N PHE A 35 -44.05 34.92 3.24
CA PHE A 35 -44.42 35.14 1.84
C PHE A 35 -43.79 34.05 0.96
N PHE A 36 -44.63 33.37 0.20
CA PHE A 36 -44.36 32.17 -0.58
C PHE A 36 -44.43 32.56 -2.07
N THR A 37 -43.33 32.48 -2.81
CA THR A 37 -43.34 32.56 -4.28
C THR A 37 -42.84 31.25 -4.88
N ARG A 38 -43.69 30.66 -5.72
CA ARG A 38 -43.60 29.41 -6.48
C ARG A 38 -42.46 29.43 -7.53
N ARG A 39 -41.61 28.38 -7.58
CA ARG A 39 -41.47 27.31 -8.63
C ARG A 39 -40.04 27.35 -9.24
N PRO A 40 -39.53 26.31 -9.94
CA PRO A 40 -39.74 24.86 -9.82
C PRO A 40 -38.44 24.01 -9.87
N LEU A 41 -38.57 22.74 -9.46
CA LEU A 41 -37.93 21.50 -9.98
C LEU A 41 -36.42 21.48 -10.32
N GLY A 42 -35.66 20.67 -9.57
CA GLY A 42 -34.52 19.94 -10.11
C GLY A 42 -33.36 19.66 -9.15
N GLN A 43 -33.51 18.66 -8.29
CA GLN A 43 -32.54 17.56 -8.06
C GLN A 43 -32.65 16.98 -6.64
N VAL A 44 -32.70 15.65 -6.63
CA VAL A 44 -32.89 14.77 -5.49
C VAL A 44 -31.61 14.77 -4.66
N VAL A 45 -31.70 15.20 -3.40
CA VAL A 45 -30.66 15.01 -2.39
C VAL A 45 -30.96 13.68 -1.70
N THR A 46 -30.24 12.61 -2.04
CA THR A 46 -30.22 11.41 -1.20
C THR A 46 -29.16 11.60 -0.12
N SER A 47 -29.61 11.97 1.07
CA SER A 47 -28.81 11.90 2.29
C SER A 47 -28.93 10.47 2.85
N ALA A 48 -27.99 9.60 2.49
CA ALA A 48 -27.86 8.30 3.15
C ALA A 48 -27.08 8.48 4.46
N ARG A 49 -27.85 8.57 5.55
CA ARG A 49 -27.39 8.56 6.93
C ARG A 49 -27.00 7.11 7.27
N LEU A 50 -25.70 6.87 7.43
CA LEU A 50 -25.15 5.58 7.84
C LEU A 50 -25.57 5.29 9.29
N LYS A 51 -26.51 4.37 9.48
CA LYS A 51 -26.71 3.66 10.75
C LYS A 51 -25.85 2.41 10.70
N VAL A 52 -24.85 2.35 11.57
CA VAL A 52 -24.07 1.15 11.85
C VAL A 52 -24.83 0.42 12.94
N ASP A 53 -25.67 -0.53 12.56
CA ASP A 53 -26.22 -1.52 13.47
C ASP A 53 -25.17 -2.64 13.62
N ILE A 54 -24.73 -2.83 14.85
CA ILE A 54 -23.82 -3.88 15.27
C ILE A 54 -24.66 -5.16 15.33
N ASN A 55 -24.50 -6.06 14.36
CA ASN A 55 -25.08 -7.40 14.47
C ASN A 55 -23.96 -8.45 14.45
N GLU A 56 -23.86 -9.09 15.60
CA GLU A 56 -23.13 -10.28 15.95
C GLU A 56 -23.52 -11.46 15.03
N GLN A 57 -22.57 -12.39 14.85
CA GLN A 57 -22.76 -13.75 14.31
C GLN A 57 -22.84 -13.87 12.78
N ASN A 58 -21.68 -14.09 12.14
CA ASN A 58 -21.57 -15.26 11.26
C ASN A 58 -20.10 -15.66 11.03
N GLN A 59 -19.79 -16.86 11.51
CA GLN A 59 -18.50 -17.55 11.43
C GLN A 59 -18.56 -18.48 10.22
N PRO A 60 -17.53 -18.56 9.35
CA PRO A 60 -17.60 -19.40 8.17
C PRO A 60 -17.58 -20.90 8.57
N ASP A 61 -18.58 -21.62 8.06
CA ASP A 61 -18.77 -23.05 8.24
C ASP A 61 -17.54 -23.86 7.82
N SER A 62 -17.12 -24.74 8.73
CA SER A 62 -16.12 -25.78 8.48
C SER A 62 -16.72 -26.91 7.63
N PRO A 63 -15.96 -27.53 6.70
CA PRO A 63 -16.43 -28.73 6.01
C PRO A 63 -16.45 -29.93 6.96
N ALA A 64 -17.55 -30.68 6.89
CA ALA A 64 -17.82 -31.89 7.66
C ALA A 64 -16.80 -33.01 7.39
N VAL A 65 -16.34 -33.63 8.47
CA VAL A 65 -15.54 -34.86 8.49
C VAL A 65 -16.47 -36.06 8.32
N PRO A 66 -16.19 -37.04 7.45
CA PRO A 66 -16.95 -38.27 7.40
C PRO A 66 -16.61 -39.18 8.59
N GLU A 67 -17.66 -39.57 9.30
CA GLU A 67 -17.67 -40.46 10.46
C GLU A 67 -17.36 -41.92 10.04
N GLN A 68 -16.41 -42.56 10.71
CA GLN A 68 -16.06 -43.97 10.50
C GLN A 68 -17.08 -44.87 11.22
N PRO A 69 -17.64 -45.91 10.60
CA PRO A 69 -18.42 -46.91 11.34
C PRO A 69 -17.48 -47.86 12.10
N ALA A 70 -17.92 -48.16 13.33
CA ALA A 70 -17.29 -49.07 14.26
C ALA A 70 -17.15 -50.49 13.69
N ALA A 71 -16.00 -51.11 13.95
CA ALA A 71 -15.75 -52.52 13.69
C ALA A 71 -16.37 -53.37 14.81
N ASP A 72 -17.43 -54.08 14.48
CA ASP A 72 -18.05 -55.15 15.25
C ASP A 72 -17.40 -56.50 14.87
N GLY A 73 -16.78 -57.11 15.87
CA GLY A 73 -16.21 -58.45 15.76
C GLY A 73 -17.31 -59.52 15.74
N SER A 74 -17.21 -60.44 14.79
CA SER A 74 -17.82 -61.76 14.89
C SER A 74 -16.85 -62.82 14.41
N LEU A 75 -16.57 -63.76 15.32
CA LEU A 75 -15.71 -64.92 15.17
C LEU A 75 -16.29 -65.91 14.14
N GLY A 76 -15.48 -66.29 13.17
CA GLY A 76 -15.71 -67.45 12.30
C GLY A 76 -14.46 -68.31 12.24
N GLN A 77 -14.53 -69.47 12.88
CA GLN A 77 -13.49 -70.51 12.88
C GLN A 77 -13.42 -71.19 11.50
N ALA A 78 -12.21 -71.46 11.00
CA ALA A 78 -11.98 -72.56 10.05
C ALA A 78 -10.53 -73.06 10.15
N GLU A 79 -10.42 -74.37 10.35
CA GLU A 79 -9.25 -75.18 10.67
C GLU A 79 -8.16 -75.28 9.56
N PRO A 80 -6.94 -75.70 9.93
CA PRO A 80 -5.82 -75.87 9.01
C PRO A 80 -5.87 -77.22 8.28
N GLN A 81 -5.69 -77.21 6.96
CA GLN A 81 -5.54 -78.44 6.17
C GLN A 81 -4.05 -78.78 5.90
N PRO A 82 -3.66 -80.06 5.99
CA PRO A 82 -2.28 -80.52 5.96
C PRO A 82 -1.71 -80.64 4.54
N ALA A 83 -0.40 -80.40 4.43
CA ALA A 83 0.40 -80.61 3.22
C ALA A 83 0.62 -82.12 2.95
N PRO A 84 0.55 -82.58 1.68
CA PRO A 84 0.84 -83.97 1.35
C PRO A 84 2.34 -84.25 1.27
N GLU A 85 2.72 -85.40 1.82
CA GLU A 85 4.05 -85.99 1.87
C GLU A 85 4.60 -86.37 0.49
N ALA A 86 5.90 -86.14 0.30
CA ALA A 86 6.66 -86.68 -0.82
C ALA A 86 7.27 -88.04 -0.43
N PRO A 87 7.13 -89.11 -1.25
CA PRO A 87 7.87 -90.33 -1.03
C PRO A 87 9.26 -90.28 -1.68
N ALA A 88 10.25 -90.78 -0.92
CA ALA A 88 11.61 -91.05 -1.35
C ALA A 88 11.77 -92.52 -1.82
N GLY A 89 12.64 -92.72 -2.82
CA GLY A 89 13.08 -94.01 -3.37
C GLY A 89 13.26 -93.85 -4.89
N GLU A 90 14.28 -94.31 -5.60
CA GLU A 90 15.39 -95.25 -5.38
C GLU A 90 16.42 -94.96 -6.50
N LEU A 91 17.71 -95.27 -6.29
CA LEU A 91 18.85 -94.93 -7.16
C LEU A 91 19.03 -95.82 -8.42
N ALA A 92 19.75 -95.26 -9.41
CA ALA A 92 20.59 -95.87 -10.48
C ALA A 92 20.08 -95.81 -11.94
N PRO A 93 20.96 -95.91 -12.96
CA PRO A 93 22.03 -94.97 -13.27
C PRO A 93 21.90 -94.35 -14.68
N VAL A 94 22.62 -93.24 -14.84
CA VAL A 94 22.99 -92.51 -16.06
C VAL A 94 22.86 -93.29 -17.37
N ALA A 95 22.04 -92.74 -18.27
CA ALA A 95 22.27 -92.82 -19.71
C ALA A 95 22.26 -91.40 -20.28
N CYS A 96 23.45 -90.85 -20.54
CA CYS A 96 23.62 -89.64 -21.32
C CYS A 96 23.00 -89.83 -22.71
N ARG A 97 21.95 -89.09 -23.00
CA ARG A 97 21.57 -88.79 -24.38
C ARG A 97 21.15 -87.32 -24.44
N ILE A 98 22.15 -86.45 -24.56
CA ILE A 98 21.94 -85.05 -24.93
C ILE A 98 21.73 -85.04 -26.44
N PRO A 99 20.58 -84.58 -26.96
CA PRO A 99 20.47 -84.25 -28.37
C PRO A 99 21.35 -83.03 -28.69
N GLU A 100 22.15 -83.21 -29.74
CA GLU A 100 22.99 -82.22 -30.41
C GLU A 100 22.19 -80.94 -30.75
N VAL A 101 22.69 -79.80 -30.24
CA VAL A 101 22.64 -78.43 -30.78
C VAL A 101 21.31 -77.90 -31.33
N GLU A 102 20.72 -76.96 -30.58
CA GLU A 102 20.27 -75.69 -31.17
C GLU A 102 21.13 -74.58 -30.54
N ALA A 103 21.68 -73.70 -31.38
CA ALA A 103 22.76 -72.77 -31.06
C ALA A 103 22.52 -71.88 -29.83
N PRO A 104 23.57 -71.45 -29.10
CA PRO A 104 23.47 -70.31 -28.22
C PRO A 104 23.07 -69.09 -29.05
N ILE A 105 21.86 -68.59 -28.84
CA ILE A 105 21.52 -67.23 -29.24
C ILE A 105 22.39 -66.36 -28.32
N GLU A 106 23.41 -65.72 -28.87
CA GLU A 106 24.28 -64.84 -28.09
C GLU A 106 23.41 -63.79 -27.38
N PRO A 107 23.59 -63.57 -26.06
CA PRO A 107 22.88 -62.50 -25.40
C PRO A 107 23.46 -61.17 -25.92
N GLU A 108 22.68 -60.47 -26.74
CA GLU A 108 22.92 -59.07 -27.10
C GLU A 108 23.33 -58.27 -25.85
N PRO A 109 24.37 -57.42 -25.93
CA PRO A 109 25.02 -56.84 -24.76
C PRO A 109 24.02 -56.02 -23.93
N VAL A 110 23.73 -56.50 -22.71
CA VAL A 110 22.82 -55.88 -21.73
C VAL A 110 23.32 -54.51 -21.23
N GLU A 111 24.53 -54.12 -21.65
CA GLU A 111 25.18 -52.83 -21.40
C GLU A 111 24.37 -51.65 -21.98
N GLU A 112 23.85 -51.78 -23.20
CA GLU A 112 23.27 -50.66 -23.96
C GLU A 112 21.92 -50.18 -23.37
N ARG A 113 21.08 -51.12 -22.91
CA ARG A 113 19.78 -50.81 -22.28
C ARG A 113 19.95 -50.14 -20.92
N ARG A 114 20.90 -50.60 -20.11
CA ARG A 114 21.17 -50.02 -18.77
C ARG A 114 21.82 -48.64 -18.90
N GLY A 115 22.68 -48.45 -19.89
CA GLY A 115 23.25 -47.14 -20.22
C GLY A 115 22.18 -46.13 -20.63
N PHE A 116 21.26 -46.53 -21.51
CA PHE A 116 20.15 -45.67 -21.94
C PHE A 116 19.23 -45.25 -20.79
N ILE A 117 18.85 -46.19 -19.90
CA ILE A 117 18.01 -45.89 -18.73
C ILE A 117 18.73 -44.95 -17.76
N LYS A 118 20.02 -45.15 -17.49
CA LYS A 118 20.81 -44.24 -16.63
C LYS A 118 20.88 -42.83 -17.20
N PHE A 119 21.14 -42.70 -18.51
CA PHE A 119 21.16 -41.40 -19.18
C PHE A 119 19.79 -40.71 -19.10
N LEU A 120 18.71 -41.43 -19.41
CA LEU A 120 17.35 -40.91 -19.34
C LEU A 120 16.97 -40.48 -17.91
N CYS A 121 17.32 -41.26 -16.90
CA CYS A 121 17.08 -40.90 -15.50
C CYS A 121 17.86 -39.65 -15.06
N VAL A 122 19.14 -39.52 -15.44
CA VAL A 122 19.95 -38.33 -15.12
C VAL A 122 19.45 -37.10 -15.89
N ALA A 123 19.05 -37.25 -17.15
CA ALA A 123 18.51 -36.17 -17.96
C ALA A 123 17.19 -35.64 -17.40
N ILE A 124 16.26 -36.54 -17.06
CA ILE A 124 14.97 -36.15 -16.46
C ILE A 124 15.18 -35.59 -15.05
N GLY A 125 16.00 -36.23 -14.22
CA GLY A 125 16.30 -35.75 -12.86
C GLY A 125 17.01 -34.40 -12.84
N GLY A 126 17.94 -34.18 -13.78
CA GLY A 126 18.62 -32.91 -13.99
C GLY A 126 17.66 -31.81 -14.42
N LEU A 127 16.74 -32.09 -15.35
CA LEU A 127 15.74 -31.13 -15.81
C LEU A 127 14.73 -30.77 -14.71
N VAL A 128 14.24 -31.76 -13.96
CA VAL A 128 13.33 -31.55 -12.84
C VAL A 128 13.99 -30.76 -11.71
N SER A 129 15.28 -31.00 -11.44
CA SER A 129 16.03 -30.27 -10.40
C SER A 129 16.44 -28.87 -10.86
N ALA A 130 16.73 -28.67 -12.14
CA ALA A 130 17.18 -27.38 -12.67
C ALA A 130 16.12 -26.28 -12.52
N LEU A 131 14.82 -26.63 -12.59
CA LEU A 131 13.74 -25.65 -12.43
C LEU A 131 13.68 -25.00 -11.03
N PRO A 132 13.56 -25.75 -9.92
CA PRO A 132 13.56 -25.17 -8.59
C PRO A 132 14.92 -24.57 -8.21
N PHE A 133 16.04 -25.17 -8.60
CA PHE A 133 17.36 -24.58 -8.35
C PHE A 133 17.57 -23.28 -9.12
N GLY A 134 17.16 -23.22 -10.40
CA GLY A 134 17.21 -22.01 -11.21
C GLY A 134 16.31 -20.92 -10.64
N ALA A 135 15.08 -21.25 -10.23
CA ALA A 135 14.17 -20.31 -9.58
C ALA A 135 14.72 -19.82 -8.22
N GLY A 136 15.31 -20.70 -7.43
CA GLY A 136 15.92 -20.37 -6.14
C GLY A 136 17.14 -19.45 -6.28
N ILE A 137 18.04 -19.75 -7.22
CA ILE A 137 19.19 -18.89 -7.54
C ILE A 137 18.71 -17.54 -8.08
N TRP A 138 17.73 -17.52 -8.98
CA TRP A 138 17.17 -16.28 -9.50
C TRP A 138 16.52 -15.45 -8.38
N ALA A 139 15.73 -16.06 -7.50
CA ALA A 139 15.12 -15.36 -6.36
C ALA A 139 16.16 -14.80 -5.38
N TYR A 140 17.26 -15.53 -5.15
CA TYR A 140 18.37 -15.10 -4.30
C TYR A 140 19.18 -13.96 -4.92
N LEU A 141 19.37 -13.98 -6.25
CA LEU A 141 20.07 -12.92 -6.99
C LEU A 141 19.16 -11.76 -7.41
N ASN A 142 17.83 -11.92 -7.31
CA ASN A 142 16.83 -10.92 -7.63
C ASN A 142 17.09 -9.54 -6.98
N PRO A 143 17.50 -9.40 -5.70
CA PRO A 143 17.81 -8.09 -5.15
C PRO A 143 19.00 -7.38 -5.83
N LEU A 144 19.91 -8.12 -6.47
CA LEU A 144 21.07 -7.55 -7.17
C LEU A 144 20.72 -7.20 -8.63
N THR A 145 19.87 -7.99 -9.27
CA THR A 145 19.45 -7.76 -10.67
C THR A 145 18.22 -6.87 -10.78
N ARG A 146 17.52 -6.63 -9.68
CA ARG A 146 16.52 -5.57 -9.60
C ARG A 146 17.26 -4.25 -9.56
N GLU A 147 17.68 -3.79 -10.74
CA GLU A 147 17.85 -2.35 -10.97
C GLU A 147 16.62 -1.66 -10.38
N LYS A 148 16.81 -0.48 -9.78
CA LYS A 148 15.76 0.27 -9.09
C LYS A 148 14.66 0.66 -10.10
N SER A 149 13.87 -0.31 -10.53
CA SER A 149 12.67 -0.17 -11.34
C SER A 149 11.56 0.31 -10.42
N SER A 150 11.80 1.48 -9.82
CA SER A 150 10.74 2.43 -9.61
C SER A 150 10.40 2.93 -11.01
N SER A 151 9.36 2.37 -11.60
CA SER A 151 8.80 2.73 -12.90
C SER A 151 8.95 4.23 -13.20
N GLY A 152 9.94 4.58 -14.04
CA GLY A 152 10.30 5.94 -14.44
C GLY A 152 10.92 6.81 -13.33
N ASP A 153 12.25 6.86 -13.23
CA ASP A 153 13.09 7.85 -12.52
C ASP A 153 12.67 8.32 -11.09
N GLY A 154 11.63 7.71 -10.48
CA GLY A 154 10.96 8.19 -9.28
C GLY A 154 10.06 9.43 -9.47
N PHE A 155 9.77 9.84 -10.71
CA PHE A 155 9.00 11.05 -10.97
C PHE A 155 7.49 10.78 -11.06
N ILE A 156 6.72 11.55 -10.30
CA ILE A 156 5.26 11.48 -10.29
C ILE A 156 4.70 12.74 -10.95
N ARG A 157 3.76 12.54 -11.87
CA ARG A 157 3.03 13.64 -12.52
C ARG A 157 2.09 14.28 -11.51
N VAL A 158 2.32 15.56 -11.18
CA VAL A 158 1.50 16.27 -10.19
C VAL A 158 0.43 17.10 -10.87
N THR A 159 0.82 17.97 -11.82
CA THR A 159 -0.09 18.94 -12.43
C THR A 159 0.47 19.48 -13.75
N THR A 160 -0.31 20.33 -14.43
CA THR A 160 0.14 21.11 -15.58
C THR A 160 0.66 22.49 -15.15
N LEU A 161 1.56 23.08 -15.95
CA LEU A 161 2.13 24.41 -15.70
C LEU A 161 1.07 25.52 -15.64
N ASP A 162 -0.06 25.35 -16.33
CA ASP A 162 -1.15 26.32 -16.38
C ASP A 162 -1.97 26.33 -15.09
N ALA A 163 -1.99 25.22 -14.36
CA ALA A 163 -2.66 25.11 -13.07
C ALA A 163 -1.86 25.80 -11.93
N ILE A 164 -0.57 26.09 -12.15
CA ILE A 164 0.27 26.79 -11.18
C ILE A 164 0.10 28.31 -11.42
N PRO A 165 -0.34 29.08 -10.41
CA PRO A 165 -0.58 30.49 -10.61
C PRO A 165 0.76 31.23 -10.88
N ALA A 166 0.77 32.04 -11.94
CA ALA A 166 1.96 32.79 -12.38
C ALA A 166 2.30 34.00 -11.47
N ASN A 167 1.41 34.34 -10.53
CA ASN A 167 1.55 35.46 -9.60
C ASN A 167 2.60 35.22 -8.49
N GLY A 168 3.32 34.09 -8.53
CA GLY A 168 4.33 33.74 -7.53
C GLY A 168 3.78 33.27 -6.19
N ILE A 169 2.47 33.03 -6.08
CA ILE A 169 1.86 32.44 -4.90
C ILE A 169 2.07 30.91 -4.94
N PRO A 170 2.54 30.29 -3.84
CA PRO A 170 2.66 28.84 -3.78
C PRO A 170 1.27 28.18 -3.73
N ALA A 171 1.06 27.18 -4.59
CA ALA A 171 -0.13 26.33 -4.59
C ALA A 171 0.20 24.93 -4.06
N LYS A 172 -0.69 24.35 -3.26
CA LYS A 172 -0.54 23.02 -2.69
C LYS A 172 -1.17 21.98 -3.63
N PHE A 173 -0.41 20.95 -3.97
CA PHE A 173 -0.90 19.82 -4.77
C PHE A 173 -0.66 18.51 -4.02
N SER A 174 -1.65 17.61 -4.06
CA SER A 174 -1.51 16.25 -3.52
C SER A 174 -0.76 15.37 -4.52
N VAL A 175 0.24 14.64 -4.04
CA VAL A 175 0.97 13.66 -4.84
C VAL A 175 0.26 12.32 -4.70
N ILE A 176 -0.27 11.82 -5.81
CA ILE A 176 -0.99 10.55 -5.89
C ILE A 176 -0.05 9.52 -6.50
N ALA A 177 0.22 8.44 -5.78
CA ALA A 177 1.05 7.35 -6.24
C ALA A 177 0.64 6.04 -5.58
N ASP A 178 1.14 4.95 -6.15
CA ASP A 178 0.92 3.62 -5.62
C ASP A 178 1.87 3.39 -4.44
N LYS A 179 1.34 2.87 -3.33
CA LYS A 179 2.11 2.51 -2.14
C LYS A 179 2.05 1.01 -1.96
N GLU A 180 3.21 0.37 -1.96
CA GLU A 180 3.36 -1.04 -1.63
C GLU A 180 3.94 -1.16 -0.23
N ASP A 181 3.29 -1.94 0.62
CA ASP A 181 3.83 -2.36 1.92
C ASP A 181 4.25 -3.85 1.85
N ALA A 182 4.64 -4.44 2.99
CA ALA A 182 5.12 -5.81 3.04
C ALA A 182 4.09 -6.86 2.56
N TRP A 183 2.78 -6.55 2.62
CA TRP A 183 1.70 -7.50 2.39
C TRP A 183 0.58 -6.99 1.45
N ASN A 184 0.51 -5.69 1.18
CA ASN A 184 -0.55 -5.03 0.43
C ASN A 184 0.00 -4.04 -0.60
N LYS A 185 -0.77 -3.85 -1.69
CA LYS A 185 -0.51 -2.82 -2.71
C LYS A 185 -1.72 -1.90 -2.82
N PHE A 186 -1.54 -0.64 -2.47
CA PHE A 186 -2.57 0.39 -2.58
C PHE A 186 -2.31 1.24 -3.80
N LYS A 187 -3.27 1.28 -4.73
CA LYS A 187 -3.15 2.10 -5.94
C LYS A 187 -3.82 3.44 -5.78
N GLY A 188 -3.21 4.49 -6.34
CA GLY A 188 -3.81 5.82 -6.43
C GLY A 188 -4.09 6.49 -5.09
N ILE A 189 -3.25 6.27 -4.07
CA ILE A 189 -3.41 6.92 -2.78
C ILE A 189 -2.61 8.24 -2.72
N SER A 190 -3.07 9.19 -1.90
CA SER A 190 -2.30 10.41 -1.64
C SER A 190 -1.16 10.10 -0.67
N ILE A 191 0.07 9.97 -1.17
CA ILE A 191 1.25 9.70 -0.35
C ILE A 191 1.69 10.94 0.42
N GLY A 192 1.48 12.12 -0.17
CA GLY A 192 1.83 13.39 0.46
C GLY A 192 1.36 14.59 -0.36
N ALA A 193 1.92 15.76 -0.05
CA ALA A 193 1.64 16.99 -0.76
C ALA A 193 2.91 17.81 -0.99
N VAL A 194 2.89 18.63 -2.03
CA VAL A 194 4.00 19.49 -2.45
C VAL A 194 3.49 20.90 -2.68
N TYR A 195 4.28 21.89 -2.29
CA TYR A 195 4.06 23.28 -2.69
C TYR A 195 4.78 23.56 -4.00
N LEU A 196 4.03 23.93 -5.03
CA LEU A 196 4.58 24.39 -6.30
C LEU A 196 4.44 25.90 -6.41
N ARG A 197 5.54 26.57 -6.73
CA ARG A 197 5.60 28.02 -6.90
C ARG A 197 6.35 28.37 -8.18
N LYS A 198 5.81 29.27 -8.98
CA LYS A 198 6.46 29.77 -10.20
C LYS A 198 7.12 31.12 -9.90
N VAL A 199 8.43 31.21 -10.09
CA VAL A 199 9.23 32.43 -9.88
C VAL A 199 10.04 32.67 -11.15
N ASP A 200 9.84 33.81 -11.81
CA ASP A 200 10.56 34.20 -13.03
C ASP A 200 10.58 33.10 -14.12
N GLY A 201 9.44 32.43 -14.30
CA GLY A 201 9.29 31.33 -15.25
C GLY A 201 9.83 29.98 -14.79
N LYS A 202 10.56 29.91 -13.66
CA LYS A 202 11.05 28.66 -13.08
C LYS A 202 10.09 28.15 -12.01
N VAL A 203 9.76 26.87 -12.05
CA VAL A 203 8.96 26.22 -11.02
C VAL A 203 9.88 25.71 -9.91
N LYS A 204 9.51 25.96 -8.66
CA LYS A 204 10.13 25.40 -7.47
C LYS A 204 9.12 24.53 -6.74
N ALA A 205 9.60 23.39 -6.24
CA ALA A 205 8.84 22.44 -5.45
C ALA A 205 9.45 22.40 -4.05
N LEU A 206 8.61 22.63 -3.05
CA LEU A 206 8.99 22.51 -1.66
C LEU A 206 8.13 21.44 -1.01
N HIS A 207 8.75 20.61 -0.19
CA HIS A 207 8.05 19.58 0.56
C HIS A 207 7.13 20.22 1.62
N THR A 208 5.95 19.63 1.86
CA THR A 208 4.96 20.20 2.80
C THR A 208 5.22 19.81 4.26
N VAL A 209 6.21 18.97 4.52
CA VAL A 209 6.52 18.46 5.87
C VAL A 209 7.64 19.28 6.50
N CYS A 210 7.45 19.65 7.76
CA CYS A 210 8.39 20.43 8.54
C CYS A 210 9.63 19.60 8.93
N PRO A 211 10.85 20.08 8.64
CA PRO A 211 12.10 19.42 9.01
C PRO A 211 12.31 19.20 10.51
N HIS A 212 11.55 19.86 11.38
CA HIS A 212 11.67 19.72 12.82
C HIS A 212 11.22 18.34 13.32
N LEU A 213 9.93 18.02 13.18
CA LEU A 213 9.29 16.80 13.70
C LEU A 213 8.27 16.19 12.74
N GLY A 214 8.20 16.68 11.50
CA GLY A 214 7.31 16.08 10.51
C GLY A 214 5.88 16.63 10.44
N CYS A 215 5.58 17.76 11.11
CA CYS A 215 4.26 18.40 10.99
C CYS A 215 4.01 18.98 9.59
N PHE A 216 2.76 19.05 9.16
CA PHE A 216 2.40 19.75 7.92
C PHE A 216 2.58 21.26 8.06
N ILE A 217 3.20 21.87 7.05
CA ILE A 217 3.37 23.30 6.90
C ILE A 217 2.18 23.83 6.11
N ASP A 218 1.60 24.94 6.58
CA ASP A 218 0.56 25.69 5.87
C ASP A 218 1.11 26.96 5.25
N TYR A 219 0.49 27.42 4.16
CA TYR A 219 0.82 28.70 3.54
C TYR A 219 -0.13 29.80 4.03
N ARG A 220 0.40 30.91 4.54
CA ARG A 220 -0.39 32.06 4.98
C ARG A 220 -0.33 33.19 3.98
N ALA A 221 -1.35 33.31 3.13
CA ALA A 221 -1.44 34.35 2.10
C ALA A 221 -1.33 35.79 2.67
N GLY A 222 -1.83 36.05 3.88
CA GLY A 222 -1.75 37.37 4.50
C GLY A 222 -0.35 37.81 4.94
N LYS A 223 0.56 36.85 5.21
CA LYS A 223 1.95 37.12 5.62
C LYS A 223 2.98 36.71 4.56
N ASN A 224 2.55 36.06 3.48
CA ASN A 224 3.40 35.51 2.43
C ASN A 224 4.52 34.61 3.00
N ASP A 225 4.17 33.77 3.97
CA ASP A 225 5.10 32.83 4.60
C ASP A 225 4.48 31.44 4.75
N PHE A 226 5.38 30.47 4.92
CA PHE A 226 5.03 29.10 5.28
C PHE A 226 5.12 28.97 6.79
N TYR A 227 4.10 28.38 7.41
CA TYR A 227 3.94 28.32 8.86
C TYR A 227 3.68 26.88 9.32
N CYS A 228 4.46 26.44 10.30
CA CYS A 228 4.27 25.18 11.00
C CYS A 228 3.55 25.45 12.34
N PRO A 229 2.33 24.93 12.55
CA PRO A 229 1.54 25.21 13.75
C PRO A 229 2.07 24.53 15.02
N CYS A 230 2.92 23.50 14.90
CA CYS A 230 3.34 22.69 16.04
C CYS A 230 4.26 23.44 17.02
N HIS A 231 5.22 24.22 16.50
CA HIS A 231 6.21 24.96 17.32
C HIS A 231 6.52 26.33 16.69
N ASN A 232 5.52 26.91 16.04
CA ASN A 232 5.55 28.25 15.45
C ASN A 232 6.74 28.54 14.52
N SER A 233 7.19 27.54 13.76
CA SER A 233 8.28 27.75 12.78
C SER A 233 7.74 28.41 11.52
N ASN A 234 8.40 29.47 11.07
CA ASN A 234 8.09 30.22 9.86
C ASN A 234 9.20 30.03 8.83
N PHE A 235 8.82 29.89 7.57
CA PHE A 235 9.73 29.79 6.43
C PHE A 235 9.33 30.80 5.36
N LYS A 236 10.32 31.32 4.63
CA LYS A 236 10.12 32.20 3.49
C LYS A 236 9.52 31.42 2.31
N LEU A 237 8.97 32.12 1.31
CA LEU A 237 8.47 31.50 0.07
C LEU A 237 9.53 30.73 -0.74
N ASN A 238 10.81 30.92 -0.44
CA ASN A 238 11.92 30.18 -1.05
C ASN A 238 12.27 28.88 -0.28
N GLY A 239 11.68 28.65 0.89
CA GLY A 239 11.95 27.51 1.78
C GLY A 239 12.85 27.84 2.96
N ASP A 240 13.60 28.95 2.92
CA ASP A 240 14.54 29.34 3.98
C ASP A 240 13.84 29.56 5.33
N ILE A 241 14.51 29.23 6.43
CA ILE A 241 14.00 29.53 7.77
C ILE A 241 13.92 31.05 7.96
N LEU A 242 12.76 31.53 8.40
CA LEU A 242 12.58 32.91 8.85
C LEU A 242 12.75 33.00 10.37
N SER A 243 12.07 32.12 11.10
CA SER A 243 12.09 32.07 12.58
C SER A 243 11.58 30.72 13.07
N GLY A 244 12.05 30.23 14.21
CA GLY A 244 11.51 29.03 14.85
C GLY A 244 12.60 28.04 15.27
N VAL A 245 12.18 26.84 15.64
CA VAL A 245 13.05 25.76 16.16
C VAL A 245 13.46 24.75 15.09
N SER A 246 13.03 24.93 13.83
CA SER A 246 13.40 24.04 12.73
C SER A 246 14.92 24.01 12.53
N PRO A 247 15.56 22.83 12.48
CA PRO A 247 17.01 22.72 12.34
C PRO A 247 17.49 23.11 10.93
N ARG A 248 16.63 23.01 9.92
CA ARG A 248 16.93 23.34 8.51
C ARG A 248 15.74 23.96 7.77
N ALA A 249 16.03 24.51 6.60
CA ALA A 249 15.06 25.02 5.64
C ALA A 249 14.12 23.92 5.10
N MET A 250 13.00 24.30 4.50
CA MET A 250 12.09 23.35 3.84
C MET A 250 12.83 22.59 2.75
N ASP A 251 12.59 21.28 2.68
CA ASP A 251 13.29 20.42 1.76
C ASP A 251 12.84 20.68 0.30
N PRO A 252 13.76 21.07 -0.60
CA PRO A 252 13.45 21.20 -2.02
C PRO A 252 13.30 19.83 -2.68
N LEU A 253 12.37 19.73 -3.61
CA LEU A 253 12.18 18.52 -4.42
C LEU A 253 12.66 18.74 -5.85
N GLU A 254 13.17 17.67 -6.46
CA GLU A 254 13.57 17.67 -7.85
C GLU A 254 12.33 17.72 -8.76
N ILE A 255 12.38 18.60 -9.76
CA ILE A 255 11.27 18.85 -10.69
C ILE A 255 11.80 18.67 -12.10
N GLU A 256 10.99 18.00 -12.92
CA GLU A 256 11.18 17.93 -14.35
C GLU A 256 9.91 18.45 -15.05
N VAL A 257 10.09 19.33 -16.02
CA VAL A 257 8.99 19.80 -16.86
C VAL A 257 9.07 19.05 -18.18
N ARG A 258 8.14 18.13 -18.42
CA ARG A 258 8.06 17.33 -19.65
C ARG A 258 7.01 17.91 -20.58
N ASN A 259 7.22 17.76 -21.89
CA ASN A 259 6.25 18.13 -22.93
C ASN A 259 5.72 19.57 -22.80
N THR A 260 6.60 20.50 -22.36
CA THR A 260 6.37 21.95 -22.18
C THR A 260 5.18 22.37 -21.31
N SER A 261 4.44 21.43 -20.73
CA SER A 261 3.19 21.69 -20.00
C SER A 261 3.01 20.82 -18.77
N GLU A 262 3.71 19.69 -18.64
CA GLU A 262 3.51 18.76 -17.53
C GLU A 262 4.62 18.89 -16.49
N VAL A 263 4.22 18.98 -15.22
CA VAL A 263 5.14 19.07 -14.10
C VAL A 263 5.22 17.72 -13.40
N TRP A 264 6.42 17.15 -13.47
CA TRP A 264 6.79 15.91 -12.82
C TRP A 264 7.67 16.23 -11.62
N VAL A 265 7.38 15.64 -10.47
CA VAL A 265 8.12 15.87 -9.23
C VAL A 265 8.62 14.54 -8.71
N LYS A 266 9.89 14.48 -8.36
CA LYS A 266 10.46 13.35 -7.65
C LYS A 266 10.13 13.49 -6.16
N PHE A 267 9.03 12.85 -5.76
CA PHE A 267 8.57 12.91 -4.39
C PHE A 267 9.41 11.99 -3.51
N GLN A 268 10.04 12.56 -2.49
CA GLN A 268 10.83 11.81 -1.51
C GLN A 268 10.59 12.39 -0.13
N ASN A 269 10.52 11.49 0.86
CA ASN A 269 10.42 11.87 2.26
C ASN A 269 11.83 12.07 2.83
N PHE A 270 11.95 12.95 3.82
CA PHE A 270 13.20 13.21 4.52
C PHE A 270 13.03 12.99 6.01
N GLN A 271 14.11 12.57 6.67
CA GLN A 271 14.10 12.39 8.12
C GLN A 271 13.99 13.76 8.83
N PRO A 272 13.08 13.91 9.80
CA PRO A 272 12.98 15.12 10.62
C PRO A 272 14.10 15.15 11.67
N GLY A 273 14.40 16.33 12.22
CA GLY A 273 15.35 16.53 13.31
C GLY A 273 16.82 16.68 12.91
N HIS A 274 17.15 16.44 11.64
CA HIS A 274 18.51 16.60 11.12
C HIS A 274 18.74 18.01 10.53
N ASP A 275 19.97 18.51 10.66
CA ASP A 275 20.46 19.76 10.08
C ASP A 275 20.61 19.70 8.55
N HIS A 276 20.82 18.50 8.00
CA HIS A 276 20.87 18.23 6.57
C HIS A 276 19.75 17.29 6.13
N PRO A 277 19.30 17.37 4.85
CA PRO A 277 18.24 16.52 4.33
C PRO A 277 18.74 15.09 4.13
N VAL A 278 18.27 14.16 4.97
CA VAL A 278 18.54 12.71 4.83
C VAL A 278 17.30 12.06 4.18
N PRO A 279 17.41 11.53 2.95
CA PRO A 279 16.27 10.89 2.29
C PRO A 279 15.88 9.58 3.00
N VAL A 280 14.59 9.33 3.13
CA VAL A 280 14.04 8.07 3.62
C VAL A 280 13.94 7.12 2.43
N SER A 281 14.71 6.04 2.48
CA SER A 281 14.79 4.99 1.46
C SER A 281 13.59 4.05 1.48
#